data_AF-A0A2S9Y4M9-F1
#
_entry.id   AF-A0A2S9Y4M9-F1
#
_cell.length_a   1.000
_cell.length_b   1.000
_cell.length_c   1.000
_cell.angle_alpha   90.00
_cell.angle_beta   90.00
_cell.angle_gamma   90.00
#
_symmetry.space_group_name_H-M   'P 1'
#
loop_
_entity.id
_entity.type
_entity.pdbx_description
1 polymer ?
#
loop_
_entity_poly.entity_id
_entity_poly.type
_entity_poly.pdbx_seq_one_letter_code
_entity_poly.pdbx_strand_id
1 'polypeptide(L)'
;MAPLRPLLPLGVVAMLTLACRTVPATLPEIEARTTTRSDPPVFVESQVGAAGRRVFEPLSEQAAQIYRCWFNDPYSYMFTYEGEPFAFNQRQFGVFMAGISGILYYGNLNNCVGDIVGQPPASYSDLRPIERFAGVSATLPGSSLPFDTVNPEIIFWARAKLLPAPNQYIDGVPVQLAYDRVFYRFFRMMAVSLFELHQQYSIATEAQSYLRDTSNGQHGIEWLERHYTKSMPEFDGNWDGTTLTTPMAAGFWLRRQLDGSIGPCWHGLRDVLERFDPQWLAEQLDNHPNAKDALAQLPDAIGAAAP
;
A
#
# COMPACT_ATOMS: atom_id res chain seq x y z
N MET A 1 -13.39 60.64 36.71
CA MET A 1 -14.28 59.55 37.15
C MET A 1 -14.53 58.65 35.96
N ALA A 2 -14.05 57.42 36.03
CA ALA A 2 -14.19 56.39 35.00
C ALA A 2 -14.83 55.16 35.67
N PRO A 3 -15.76 54.45 35.01
CA PRO A 3 -16.11 53.09 35.40
C PRO A 3 -15.57 52.11 34.35
N LEU A 4 -14.67 51.21 34.76
CA LEU A 4 -14.93 49.84 35.25
C LEU A 4 -15.09 48.82 34.10
N ARG A 5 -14.05 47.99 33.95
CA ARG A 5 -14.12 46.67 33.28
C ARG A 5 -15.07 45.77 34.08
N PRO A 6 -15.73 44.80 33.41
CA PRO A 6 -15.33 43.42 33.67
C PRO A 6 -15.37 42.46 32.47
N LEU A 7 -14.50 41.45 32.59
CA LEU A 7 -14.65 40.03 32.23
C LEU A 7 -14.89 39.62 30.76
N LEU A 8 -13.87 38.94 30.24
CA LEU A 8 -13.92 37.94 29.16
C LEU A 8 -15.10 36.97 29.32
N PRO A 9 -15.71 36.57 28.20
CA PRO A 9 -16.24 35.23 28.04
C PRO A 9 -15.37 34.42 27.07
N LEU A 10 -14.89 33.28 27.56
CA LEU A 10 -14.59 32.11 26.76
C LEU A 10 -15.82 31.75 25.91
N GLY A 11 -15.61 31.46 24.62
CA GLY A 11 -16.57 30.73 23.81
C GLY A 11 -16.85 31.37 22.46
N VAL A 12 -16.45 30.65 21.40
CA VAL A 12 -17.09 30.51 20.08
C VAL A 12 -16.06 30.63 18.94
N VAL A 13 -15.57 29.44 18.57
CA VAL A 13 -15.42 28.94 17.19
C VAL A 13 -14.27 29.52 16.37
N ALA A 14 -13.08 29.02 16.69
CA ALA A 14 -12.08 28.69 15.67
C ALA A 14 -12.55 27.41 14.94
N MET A 15 -13.31 27.57 13.86
CA MET A 15 -13.58 26.51 12.88
C MET A 15 -12.75 26.79 11.63
N LEU A 16 -11.79 25.89 11.37
CA LEU A 16 -11.16 25.54 10.07
C LEU A 16 -9.72 25.09 10.32
N THR A 17 -9.57 24.07 11.15
CA THR A 17 -8.33 23.33 11.33
C THR A 17 -8.54 21.89 10.89
N LEU A 18 -7.69 21.46 9.96
CA LEU A 18 -7.28 20.06 9.75
C LEU A 18 -8.35 19.13 9.16
N ALA A 19 -8.48 19.15 7.83
CA ALA A 19 -8.81 17.92 7.12
C ALA A 19 -7.76 16.85 7.52
N CYS A 20 -8.25 15.77 8.13
CA CYS A 20 -7.51 14.60 8.63
C CYS A 20 -6.77 14.69 9.98
N ARG A 21 -7.32 15.36 11.02
CA ARG A 21 -6.98 14.98 12.42
C ARG A 21 -8.16 15.06 13.40
N THR A 22 -8.71 13.89 13.73
CA THR A 22 -9.06 13.56 15.13
C THR A 22 -8.63 12.12 15.44
N VAL A 23 -7.44 12.00 16.04
CA VAL A 23 -7.15 10.97 17.05
C VAL A 23 -6.46 11.70 18.19
N PRO A 24 -7.10 11.92 19.34
CA PRO A 24 -6.38 12.04 20.60
C PRO A 24 -6.33 10.65 21.20
N ALA A 25 -5.34 9.87 20.78
CA ALA A 25 -4.76 8.86 21.63
C ALA A 25 -3.30 9.26 21.70
N THR A 26 -2.88 9.78 22.84
CA THR A 26 -1.49 9.64 23.25
C THR A 26 -1.17 8.15 23.13
N LEU A 27 -0.49 7.76 22.05
CA LEU A 27 0.16 6.47 21.95
C LEU A 27 1.08 6.38 23.18
N PRO A 28 1.09 5.27 23.92
CA PRO A 28 2.12 5.08 24.93
C PRO A 28 3.48 5.27 24.25
N GLU A 29 4.34 6.11 24.83
CA GLU A 29 5.75 6.16 24.47
C GLU A 29 6.28 4.71 24.52
N ILE A 30 6.57 4.14 23.36
CA ILE A 30 7.27 2.88 23.27
C ILE A 30 8.71 3.20 23.68
N GLU A 31 9.09 2.83 24.90
CA GLU A 31 10.47 2.85 25.33
C GLU A 31 11.30 2.07 24.31
N ALA A 32 12.24 2.77 23.65
CA ALA A 32 13.14 2.18 22.68
C ALA A 32 13.99 1.10 23.38
N ARG A 33 13.63 -0.17 23.22
CA ARG A 33 14.47 -1.30 23.67
C ARG A 33 15.61 -1.49 22.69
N THR A 34 16.81 -1.13 23.12
CA THR A 34 18.05 -1.48 22.43
C THR A 34 18.37 -2.96 22.66
N THR A 35 17.93 -3.85 21.78
CA THR A 35 18.41 -5.24 21.75
C THR A 35 19.55 -5.37 20.73
N THR A 36 20.78 -5.53 21.22
CA THR A 36 21.93 -5.96 20.42
C THR A 36 21.73 -7.43 20.05
N ARG A 37 21.22 -7.69 18.84
CA ARG A 37 21.03 -9.03 18.29
C ARG A 37 22.13 -9.34 17.27
N SER A 38 23.03 -10.25 17.61
CA SER A 38 24.00 -10.83 16.67
C SER A 38 23.43 -12.13 16.10
N ASP A 39 22.61 -12.03 15.06
CA ASP A 39 22.16 -13.22 14.34
C ASP A 39 23.18 -13.61 13.24
N PRO A 40 23.44 -14.91 13.03
CA PRO A 40 24.32 -15.40 11.98
C PRO A 40 23.78 -15.08 10.57
N PRO A 41 24.65 -14.99 9.54
CA PRO A 41 24.23 -14.70 8.17
C PRO A 41 23.32 -15.80 7.62
N VAL A 42 22.24 -15.40 6.95
CA VAL A 42 21.22 -16.29 6.39
C VAL A 42 21.45 -16.45 4.89
N PHE A 43 21.43 -17.69 4.43
CA PHE A 43 21.58 -18.06 3.02
C PHE A 43 20.25 -17.86 2.28
N VAL A 44 20.30 -17.16 1.15
CA VAL A 44 19.19 -17.08 0.19
C VAL A 44 19.29 -18.28 -0.74
N GLU A 45 18.51 -19.33 -0.48
CA GLU A 45 18.46 -20.51 -1.36
C GLU A 45 17.41 -20.30 -2.46
N SER A 46 17.80 -20.51 -3.71
CA SER A 46 16.88 -20.59 -4.85
C SER A 46 16.88 -22.01 -5.39
N GLN A 47 15.70 -22.56 -5.70
CA GLN A 47 15.59 -23.82 -6.43
C GLN A 47 15.56 -23.53 -7.94
N VAL A 48 16.31 -24.30 -8.73
CA VAL A 48 16.32 -24.16 -10.19
C VAL A 48 14.93 -24.53 -10.74
N GLY A 49 14.26 -23.58 -11.38
CA GLY A 49 12.95 -23.77 -12.00
C GLY A 49 13.00 -24.60 -13.29
N ALA A 50 11.91 -25.29 -13.61
CA ALA A 50 11.74 -26.01 -14.87
C ALA A 50 11.81 -25.07 -16.09
N ALA A 51 12.37 -25.55 -17.21
CA ALA A 51 12.59 -24.79 -18.43
C ALA A 51 11.32 -24.10 -18.95
N GLY A 52 11.38 -22.78 -19.18
CA GLY A 52 10.30 -21.99 -19.80
C GLY A 52 9.59 -20.99 -18.87
N ARG A 53 9.91 -20.96 -17.57
CA ARG A 53 9.40 -19.92 -16.65
C ARG A 53 10.35 -18.71 -16.58
N ARG A 54 9.80 -17.51 -16.39
CA ARG A 54 10.60 -16.31 -16.02
C ARG A 54 11.47 -16.68 -14.83
N VAL A 55 12.78 -16.56 -14.98
CA VAL A 55 13.72 -16.72 -13.87
C VAL A 55 13.66 -15.43 -13.07
N PHE A 56 13.20 -15.53 -11.83
CA PHE A 56 13.22 -14.42 -10.88
C PHE A 56 14.53 -14.49 -10.11
N GLU A 57 15.29 -13.40 -10.13
CA GLU A 57 16.51 -13.31 -9.33
C GLU A 57 16.15 -13.32 -7.84
N PRO A 58 16.94 -14.00 -6.99
CA PRO A 58 16.74 -13.91 -5.55
C PRO A 58 16.92 -12.47 -5.06
N LEU A 59 16.21 -12.10 -3.99
CA LEU A 59 16.40 -10.79 -3.35
C LEU A 59 17.86 -10.57 -2.92
N SER A 60 18.30 -9.32 -2.96
CA SER A 60 19.52 -8.92 -2.26
C SER A 60 19.35 -9.11 -0.75
N GLU A 61 20.48 -9.24 -0.03
CA GLU A 61 20.47 -9.36 1.44
C GLU A 61 19.73 -8.19 2.11
N GLN A 62 19.94 -6.96 1.64
CA GLN A 62 19.25 -5.77 2.14
C GLN A 62 17.74 -5.84 1.91
N ALA A 63 17.30 -6.30 0.74
CA ALA A 63 15.88 -6.47 0.46
C ALA A 63 15.27 -7.57 1.35
N ALA A 64 15.97 -8.70 1.53
CA ALA A 64 15.54 -9.76 2.45
C ALA A 64 15.45 -9.27 3.91
N GLN A 65 16.37 -8.41 4.35
CA GLN A 65 16.33 -7.77 5.68
C GLN A 65 15.07 -6.91 5.85
N ILE A 66 14.64 -6.17 4.82
CA ILE A 66 13.40 -5.38 4.87
C ILE A 66 12.19 -6.29 5.12
N TYR A 67 12.10 -7.44 4.44
CA TYR A 67 11.03 -8.42 4.66
C TYR A 67 11.04 -8.98 6.08
N ARG A 68 12.21 -9.36 6.61
CA ARG A 68 12.35 -9.80 8.01
C ARG A 68 11.83 -8.76 8.98
N CYS A 69 12.26 -7.51 8.79
CA CYS A 69 11.82 -6.40 9.62
C CYS A 69 10.32 -6.18 9.57
N TRP A 70 9.70 -6.39 8.41
CA TRP A 70 8.26 -6.18 8.25
C TRP A 70 7.44 -7.03 9.20
N PHE A 71 7.84 -8.30 9.34
CA PHE A 71 7.19 -9.24 10.26
C PHE A 71 7.64 -9.14 11.72
N ASN A 72 8.65 -8.32 12.03
CA ASN A 72 9.11 -8.20 13.42
C ASN A 72 8.09 -7.47 14.30
N ASP A 73 7.52 -6.36 13.81
CA ASP A 73 6.58 -5.57 14.61
C ASP A 73 5.49 -4.82 13.84
N PRO A 74 4.65 -5.53 13.05
CA PRO A 74 3.48 -4.90 12.48
C PRO A 74 2.37 -4.81 13.55
N TYR A 75 1.58 -3.74 13.49
CA TYR A 75 0.40 -3.59 14.35
C TYR A 75 -0.61 -4.72 14.14
N SER A 76 -1.10 -5.31 15.23
CA SER A 76 -1.99 -6.48 15.20
C SER A 76 -3.35 -6.19 14.54
N TYR A 77 -3.87 -4.97 14.64
CA TYR A 77 -5.16 -4.59 14.05
C TYR A 77 -5.16 -4.67 12.51
N MET A 78 -4.00 -4.77 11.87
CA MET A 78 -3.92 -4.90 10.40
C MET A 78 -4.25 -6.30 9.91
N PHE A 79 -4.46 -7.27 10.80
CA PHE A 79 -4.64 -8.67 10.45
C PHE A 79 -5.96 -9.21 10.99
N THR A 80 -6.57 -10.15 10.27
CA THR A 80 -7.67 -10.96 10.79
C THR A 80 -7.16 -11.94 11.85
N TYR A 81 -8.10 -12.48 12.62
CA TYR A 81 -7.89 -13.70 13.41
C TYR A 81 -8.45 -14.95 12.71
N GLU A 82 -9.02 -14.77 11.52
CA GLU A 82 -9.60 -15.83 10.70
C GLU A 82 -8.57 -16.46 9.76
N GLY A 83 -8.80 -17.73 9.41
CA GLY A 83 -7.91 -18.49 8.54
C GLY A 83 -6.83 -19.26 9.28
N GLU A 84 -5.96 -19.94 8.52
CA GLU A 84 -4.79 -20.60 9.09
C GLU A 84 -3.69 -19.56 9.33
N PRO A 85 -3.17 -19.45 10.56
CA PRO A 85 -2.19 -18.42 10.88
C PRO A 85 -0.87 -18.68 10.17
N PHE A 86 -0.23 -17.60 9.74
CA PHE A 86 1.15 -17.58 9.30
C PHE A 86 2.06 -17.37 10.51
N ALA A 87 2.95 -18.33 10.79
CA ALA A 87 3.91 -18.22 11.88
C ALA A 87 5.26 -17.67 11.41
N PHE A 88 5.74 -16.59 12.03
CA PHE A 88 7.05 -16.01 11.75
C PHE A 88 7.65 -15.43 13.04
N ASN A 89 8.90 -15.81 13.39
CA ASN A 89 9.60 -15.34 14.59
C ASN A 89 8.74 -15.34 15.88
N GLN A 90 8.13 -16.48 16.22
CA GLN A 90 7.26 -16.68 17.40
C GLN A 90 5.94 -15.88 17.39
N ARG A 91 5.65 -15.13 16.32
CA ARG A 91 4.39 -14.42 16.12
C ARG A 91 3.50 -15.19 15.16
N GLN A 92 2.20 -14.94 15.26
CA GLN A 92 1.19 -15.45 14.34
C GLN A 92 0.48 -14.27 13.68
N PHE A 93 0.29 -14.37 12.37
CA PHE A 93 -0.37 -13.37 11.54
C PHE A 93 -1.55 -14.02 10.84
N GLY A 94 -2.70 -13.35 10.81
CA GLY A 94 -3.79 -13.73 9.92
C GLY A 94 -3.69 -13.03 8.57
N VAL A 95 -4.83 -12.89 7.90
CA VAL A 95 -4.92 -12.22 6.61
C VAL A 95 -4.75 -10.72 6.80
N PHE A 96 -3.90 -10.09 6.01
CA PHE A 96 -3.68 -8.66 6.02
C PHE A 96 -4.91 -7.92 5.47
N MET A 97 -5.49 -7.08 6.32
CA MET A 97 -6.71 -6.32 6.06
C MET A 97 -6.45 -4.86 5.72
N ALA A 98 -5.30 -4.30 6.12
CA ALA A 98 -5.00 -2.88 5.95
C ALA A 98 -4.70 -2.49 4.48
N GLY A 99 -4.63 -1.19 4.23
CA GLY A 99 -4.25 -0.64 2.93
C GLY A 99 -2.74 -0.62 2.68
N ILE A 100 -2.31 0.03 1.60
CA ILE A 100 -0.87 0.19 1.28
C ILE A 100 -0.10 0.90 2.41
N SER A 101 -0.75 1.83 3.11
CA SER A 101 -0.23 2.45 4.33
C SER A 101 0.11 1.43 5.42
N GLY A 102 -0.63 0.33 5.49
CA GLY A 102 -0.35 -0.83 6.34
C GLY A 102 1.00 -1.46 6.02
N ILE A 103 1.33 -1.59 4.73
CA ILE A 103 2.60 -2.14 4.27
C ILE A 103 3.74 -1.16 4.51
N LEU A 104 3.56 0.11 4.12
CA LEU A 104 4.62 1.11 4.13
C LEU A 104 4.93 1.69 5.52
N TYR A 105 3.90 1.99 6.31
CA TYR A 105 4.03 2.77 7.54
C TYR A 105 3.84 1.93 8.80
N TYR A 106 2.84 1.05 8.80
CA TYR A 106 2.44 0.30 9.99
C TYR A 106 3.11 -1.06 10.12
N GLY A 107 3.72 -1.58 9.04
CA GLY A 107 4.50 -2.81 9.04
C GLY A 107 5.97 -2.61 9.37
N ASN A 108 6.36 -1.52 10.04
CA ASN A 108 7.75 -1.20 10.43
C ASN A 108 8.77 -1.12 9.26
N LEU A 109 8.33 -1.19 8.01
CA LEU A 109 9.17 -1.14 6.80
C LEU A 109 10.04 0.12 6.79
N ASN A 110 9.40 1.26 6.99
CA ASN A 110 10.07 2.56 6.89
C ASN A 110 11.16 2.75 7.98
N ASN A 111 10.92 2.28 9.20
CA ASN A 111 11.93 2.31 10.26
C ASN A 111 13.12 1.40 9.92
N CYS A 112 12.86 0.18 9.44
CA CYS A 112 13.94 -0.75 9.08
C CYS A 112 14.77 -0.25 7.90
N VAL A 113 14.12 0.32 6.89
CA VAL A 113 14.84 1.00 5.81
C VAL A 113 15.67 2.15 6.38
N GLY A 114 15.12 2.91 7.33
CA GLY A 114 15.83 3.94 8.07
C GLY A 114 17.08 3.45 8.79
N ASP A 115 17.02 2.29 9.44
CA ASP A 115 18.17 1.66 10.08
C ASP A 115 19.24 1.28 9.03
N ILE A 116 18.82 0.72 7.89
CA ILE A 116 19.72 0.34 6.78
C ILE A 116 20.45 1.55 6.20
N VAL A 117 19.77 2.68 6.01
CA VAL A 117 20.36 3.89 5.40
C VAL A 117 20.92 4.89 6.42
N GLY A 118 20.84 4.58 7.72
CA GLY A 118 21.28 5.47 8.80
C GLY A 118 20.45 6.75 8.92
N GLN A 119 19.17 6.71 8.56
CA GLN A 119 18.24 7.83 8.62
C GLN A 119 16.84 7.34 9.01
N PRO A 120 16.46 7.37 10.32
CA PRO A 120 15.11 7.01 10.73
C PRO A 120 14.07 8.00 10.19
N PRO A 121 12.81 7.58 10.01
CA PRO A 121 11.74 8.49 9.57
C PRO A 121 11.43 9.51 10.67
N ALA A 122 11.21 10.77 10.29
CA ALA A 122 10.84 11.84 11.22
C ALA A 122 9.36 11.80 11.65
N SER A 123 8.53 11.06 10.91
CA SER A 123 7.13 10.80 11.24
C SER A 123 6.70 9.50 10.57
N TYR A 124 5.55 8.93 10.97
CA TYR A 124 5.08 7.66 10.39
C TYR A 124 4.89 7.72 8.86
N SER A 125 4.57 8.88 8.29
CA SER A 125 4.37 9.10 6.85
C SER A 125 5.60 9.64 6.12
N ASP A 126 6.76 9.74 6.79
CA ASP A 126 7.99 10.27 6.20
C ASP A 126 8.66 9.23 5.29
N LEU A 127 8.45 9.32 3.98
CA LEU A 127 8.99 8.37 3.00
C LEU A 127 10.49 8.53 2.71
N ARG A 128 11.18 9.56 3.26
CA ARG A 128 12.59 9.85 2.95
C ARG A 128 13.55 8.66 3.13
N PRO A 129 13.41 7.79 4.15
CA PRO A 129 14.26 6.60 4.25
C PRO A 129 14.13 5.67 3.04
N ILE A 130 12.89 5.41 2.61
CA ILE A 130 12.58 4.60 1.42
C ILE A 130 13.13 5.26 0.17
N GLU A 131 12.93 6.56 -0.01
CA GLU A 131 13.45 7.32 -1.15
C GLU A 131 14.99 7.27 -1.22
N ARG A 132 15.65 7.40 -0.07
CA ARG A 132 17.12 7.31 0.03
C ARG A 132 17.63 5.91 -0.27
N PHE A 133 16.94 4.88 0.19
CA PHE A 133 17.28 3.50 -0.11
C PHE A 133 17.06 3.17 -1.60
N ALA A 134 15.99 3.70 -2.18
CA ALA A 134 15.66 3.49 -3.58
C ALA A 134 16.51 4.34 -4.54
N GLY A 135 17.04 5.47 -4.06
CA GLY A 135 17.72 6.48 -4.88
C GLY A 135 16.77 7.28 -5.78
N VAL A 136 15.46 7.18 -5.57
CA VAL A 136 14.41 7.87 -6.34
C VAL A 136 13.31 8.37 -5.41
N SER A 137 12.68 9.50 -5.74
CA SER A 137 11.55 10.02 -4.96
C SER A 137 10.33 9.11 -5.07
N ALA A 138 9.55 8.98 -4.00
CA ALA A 138 8.36 8.14 -3.96
C ALA A 138 7.13 8.87 -4.50
N THR A 139 7.12 10.21 -4.42
CA THR A 139 6.05 11.08 -4.91
C THR A 139 6.52 11.94 -6.07
N LEU A 140 5.59 12.41 -6.92
CA LEU A 140 5.93 13.33 -8.01
C LEU A 140 6.26 14.72 -7.44
N PRO A 141 7.49 15.23 -7.64
CA PRO A 141 7.87 16.56 -7.16
C PRO A 141 6.96 17.65 -7.74
N GLY A 142 6.51 18.58 -6.90
CA GLY A 142 5.75 19.75 -7.35
C GLY A 142 4.31 19.47 -7.80
N SER A 143 3.76 18.29 -7.51
CA SER A 143 2.34 18.02 -7.77
C SER A 143 1.43 19.03 -7.07
N SER A 144 0.41 19.50 -7.79
CA SER A 144 -0.67 20.35 -7.27
C SER A 144 -1.94 19.57 -6.89
N LEU A 145 -1.92 18.24 -7.03
CA LEU A 145 -3.06 17.40 -6.67
C LEU A 145 -3.27 17.38 -5.15
N PRO A 146 -4.53 17.32 -4.66
CA PRO A 146 -4.84 17.40 -3.23
C PRO A 146 -4.57 16.08 -2.47
N PHE A 147 -3.72 15.21 -3.00
CA PHE A 147 -3.38 13.91 -2.44
C PHE A 147 -1.96 13.50 -2.85
N ASP A 148 -1.37 12.56 -2.12
CA ASP A 148 -0.04 12.03 -2.41
C ASP A 148 -0.03 11.35 -3.78
N THR A 149 0.82 11.86 -4.67
CA THR A 149 1.08 11.28 -5.99
C THR A 149 2.11 10.16 -5.89
N VAL A 150 2.13 9.27 -6.88
CA VAL A 150 3.15 8.24 -6.98
C VAL A 150 4.10 8.58 -8.12
N ASN A 151 5.40 8.56 -7.84
CA ASN A 151 6.41 8.60 -8.88
C ASN A 151 6.52 7.21 -9.55
N PRO A 152 6.29 7.06 -10.86
CA PRO A 152 6.49 5.78 -11.54
C PRO A 152 7.84 5.10 -11.23
N GLU A 153 8.92 5.87 -11.12
CA GLU A 153 10.27 5.33 -10.90
C GLU A 153 10.38 4.51 -9.61
N ILE A 154 9.67 4.89 -8.54
CA ILE A 154 9.69 4.10 -7.30
C ILE A 154 9.04 2.73 -7.49
N ILE A 155 8.04 2.63 -8.36
CA ILE A 155 7.37 1.36 -8.67
C ILE A 155 8.29 0.46 -9.51
N PHE A 156 8.98 1.02 -10.51
CA PHE A 156 9.98 0.26 -11.28
C PHE A 156 11.10 -0.25 -10.41
N TRP A 157 11.63 0.60 -9.53
CA TRP A 157 12.65 0.20 -8.57
C TRP A 157 12.15 -0.94 -7.66
N ALA A 158 10.94 -0.82 -7.10
CA ALA A 158 10.38 -1.83 -6.21
C ALA A 158 10.18 -3.18 -6.93
N ARG A 159 9.68 -3.17 -8.17
CA ARG A 159 9.53 -4.38 -9.00
C ARG A 159 10.87 -5.08 -9.24
N ALA A 160 11.91 -4.30 -9.51
CA ALA A 160 13.24 -4.82 -9.81
C ALA A 160 14.01 -5.30 -8.58
N LYS A 161 13.78 -4.68 -7.40
CA LYS A 161 14.65 -4.88 -6.22
C LYS A 161 13.96 -5.53 -5.04
N LEU A 162 12.64 -5.40 -4.92
CA LEU A 162 11.90 -5.83 -3.75
C LEU A 162 10.98 -7.01 -4.00
N LEU A 163 10.76 -7.48 -5.24
CA LEU A 163 9.84 -8.59 -5.48
C LEU A 163 10.59 -9.94 -5.41
N PRO A 164 10.39 -10.78 -4.37
CA PRO A 164 11.05 -12.08 -4.23
C PRO A 164 10.54 -13.12 -5.23
N ALA A 165 11.36 -14.15 -5.50
CA ALA A 165 10.91 -15.33 -6.23
C ALA A 165 9.93 -16.17 -5.36
N PRO A 166 8.94 -16.86 -5.95
CA PRO A 166 7.93 -17.60 -5.17
C PRO A 166 8.52 -18.81 -4.43
N ASN A 167 9.58 -19.40 -4.97
CA ASN A 167 10.31 -20.50 -4.37
C ASN A 167 11.43 -20.04 -3.41
N GLN A 168 11.57 -18.73 -3.17
CA GLN A 168 12.54 -18.19 -2.24
C GLN A 168 12.08 -18.40 -0.79
N TYR A 169 13.07 -18.47 0.11
CA TYR A 169 12.86 -18.51 1.55
C TYR A 169 13.44 -17.25 2.21
N ILE A 170 12.78 -16.77 3.26
CA ILE A 170 13.28 -15.70 4.13
C ILE A 170 13.19 -16.23 5.56
N ASP A 171 14.33 -16.34 6.24
CA ASP A 171 14.45 -16.95 7.58
C ASP A 171 13.79 -18.34 7.69
N GLY A 172 13.99 -19.17 6.66
CA GLY A 172 13.43 -20.52 6.60
C GLY A 172 11.94 -20.58 6.26
N VAL A 173 11.29 -19.44 5.98
CA VAL A 173 9.88 -19.39 5.62
C VAL A 173 9.70 -19.19 4.12
N PRO A 174 8.92 -20.04 3.41
CA PRO A 174 8.63 -19.85 2.00
C PRO A 174 7.90 -18.53 1.76
N VAL A 175 8.37 -17.73 0.80
CA VAL A 175 7.73 -16.46 0.43
C VAL A 175 6.32 -16.70 -0.12
N GLN A 176 6.11 -17.75 -0.92
CA GLN A 176 4.78 -18.13 -1.39
C GLN A 176 3.79 -18.32 -0.23
N LEU A 177 4.22 -18.93 0.88
CA LEU A 177 3.37 -19.13 2.05
C LEU A 177 2.97 -17.79 2.69
N ALA A 178 3.89 -16.82 2.76
CA ALA A 178 3.56 -15.48 3.25
C ALA A 178 2.51 -14.80 2.37
N TYR A 179 2.62 -14.93 1.04
CA TYR A 179 1.59 -14.45 0.12
C TYR A 179 0.24 -15.13 0.38
N ASP A 180 0.20 -16.47 0.34
CA ASP A 180 -1.02 -17.27 0.44
C ASP A 180 -1.79 -17.05 1.75
N ARG A 181 -1.08 -16.79 2.85
CA ARG A 181 -1.69 -16.65 4.18
C ARG A 181 -1.94 -15.21 4.60
N VAL A 182 -1.08 -14.29 4.18
CA VAL A 182 -1.11 -12.92 4.69
C VAL A 182 -1.60 -11.97 3.60
N PHE A 183 -1.00 -11.95 2.43
CA PHE A 183 -1.16 -10.82 1.50
C PHE A 183 -2.13 -11.04 0.33
N TYR A 184 -2.57 -12.28 0.06
CA TYR A 184 -3.40 -12.58 -1.11
C TYR A 184 -4.62 -11.66 -1.22
N ARG A 185 -5.33 -11.40 -0.11
CA ARG A 185 -6.53 -10.55 -0.08
C ARG A 185 -6.24 -9.15 -0.59
N PHE A 186 -5.17 -8.51 -0.11
CA PHE A 186 -4.81 -7.15 -0.52
C PHE A 186 -4.58 -7.08 -2.03
N PHE A 187 -3.73 -7.97 -2.58
CA PHE A 187 -3.42 -7.95 -4.01
C PHE A 187 -4.64 -8.29 -4.87
N ARG A 188 -5.46 -9.26 -4.45
CA ARG A 188 -6.70 -9.61 -5.17
C ARG A 188 -7.72 -8.47 -5.16
N MET A 189 -7.95 -7.81 -4.01
CA MET A 189 -8.85 -6.65 -3.93
C MET A 189 -8.37 -5.50 -4.82
N MET A 190 -7.07 -5.19 -4.78
CA MET A 190 -6.51 -4.14 -5.62
C MET A 190 -6.71 -4.45 -7.11
N ALA A 191 -6.58 -5.71 -7.54
CA ALA A 191 -6.82 -6.08 -8.93
C ALA A 191 -8.31 -6.02 -9.30
N VAL A 192 -9.18 -6.65 -8.51
CA VAL A 192 -10.63 -6.68 -8.78
C VAL A 192 -11.21 -5.27 -8.81
N SER A 193 -10.82 -4.39 -7.88
CA SER A 193 -11.27 -2.98 -7.91
C SER A 193 -10.90 -2.24 -9.19
N LEU A 194 -9.74 -2.53 -9.78
CA LEU A 194 -9.37 -1.96 -11.08
C LEU A 194 -10.15 -2.62 -12.22
N PHE A 195 -10.36 -3.93 -12.17
CA PHE A 195 -11.17 -4.65 -13.15
C PHE A 195 -12.59 -4.10 -13.21
N GLU A 196 -13.23 -3.92 -12.05
CA GLU A 196 -14.58 -3.35 -11.95
C GLU A 196 -14.64 -1.91 -12.49
N LEU A 197 -13.63 -1.08 -12.18
CA LEU A 197 -13.55 0.29 -12.72
C LEU A 197 -13.49 0.32 -14.25
N HIS A 198 -12.80 -0.63 -14.88
CA HIS A 198 -12.76 -0.73 -16.35
C HIS A 198 -13.95 -1.46 -16.95
N GLN A 199 -14.56 -2.40 -16.21
CA GLN A 199 -15.67 -3.20 -16.69
C GLN A 199 -16.98 -2.42 -16.67
N GLN A 200 -17.22 -1.62 -15.64
CA GLN A 200 -18.49 -0.93 -15.40
C GLN A 200 -18.43 0.58 -15.65
N TYR A 201 -17.24 1.19 -15.66
CA TYR A 201 -17.10 2.65 -15.68
C TYR A 201 -16.10 3.15 -16.73
N SER A 202 -16.15 4.45 -17.01
CA SER A 202 -15.03 5.17 -17.60
C SER A 202 -14.16 5.70 -16.46
N ILE A 203 -13.06 5.00 -16.15
CA ILE A 203 -12.19 5.36 -15.02
C ILE A 203 -11.69 6.81 -15.10
N ALA A 204 -11.43 7.34 -16.30
CA ALA A 204 -11.05 8.73 -16.49
C ALA A 204 -12.17 9.70 -16.08
N THR A 205 -13.42 9.40 -16.44
CA THR A 205 -14.59 10.20 -16.07
C THR A 205 -14.87 10.14 -14.57
N GLU A 206 -14.75 8.96 -13.96
CA GLU A 206 -14.91 8.76 -12.52
C GLU A 206 -13.84 9.53 -11.74
N ALA A 207 -12.58 9.43 -12.19
CA ALA A 207 -11.46 10.11 -11.55
C ALA A 207 -11.61 11.64 -11.57
N GLN A 208 -12.03 12.21 -12.70
CA GLN A 208 -12.31 13.64 -12.81
C GLN A 208 -13.50 14.06 -11.94
N SER A 209 -14.54 13.22 -11.85
CA SER A 209 -15.69 13.50 -10.97
C SER A 209 -15.29 13.49 -9.50
N TYR A 210 -14.52 12.49 -9.08
CA TYR A 210 -13.95 12.41 -7.74
C TYR A 210 -13.12 13.66 -7.40
N LEU A 211 -12.20 14.08 -8.29
CA LEU A 211 -11.37 15.26 -8.06
C LEU A 211 -12.21 16.53 -7.95
N ARG A 212 -13.16 16.74 -8.87
CA ARG A 212 -14.03 17.92 -8.87
C ARG A 212 -14.85 18.00 -7.58
N ASP A 213 -15.52 16.92 -7.21
CA ASP A 213 -16.46 16.94 -6.08
C ASP A 213 -15.73 17.08 -4.74
N THR A 214 -14.58 16.42 -4.59
CA THR A 214 -13.73 16.58 -3.38
C THR A 214 -13.07 17.94 -3.29
N SER A 215 -12.67 18.54 -4.42
CA SER A 215 -12.17 19.91 -4.46
C SER A 215 -13.26 20.94 -4.09
N ASN A 216 -14.53 20.59 -4.32
CA ASN A 216 -15.68 21.39 -3.90
C ASN A 216 -16.11 21.15 -2.43
N GLY A 217 -15.28 20.46 -1.65
CA GLY A 217 -15.47 20.27 -0.21
C GLY A 217 -16.19 18.98 0.19
N GLN A 218 -16.51 18.09 -0.75
CA GLN A 218 -17.07 16.78 -0.40
C GLN A 218 -16.01 15.89 0.28
N HIS A 219 -16.41 15.15 1.33
CA HIS A 219 -15.52 14.20 1.98
C HIS A 219 -15.21 13.01 1.06
N GLY A 220 -13.92 12.77 0.78
CA GLY A 220 -13.49 11.81 -0.23
C GLY A 220 -13.91 10.36 0.05
N ILE A 221 -13.84 9.91 1.30
CA ILE A 221 -14.28 8.54 1.67
C ILE A 221 -15.79 8.38 1.50
N GLU A 222 -16.58 9.37 1.92
CA GLU A 222 -18.05 9.33 1.76
C GLU A 222 -18.45 9.36 0.28
N TRP A 223 -17.68 10.08 -0.55
CA TRP A 223 -17.85 10.02 -2.01
C TRP A 223 -17.64 8.59 -2.49
N LEU A 224 -16.51 7.96 -2.14
CA LEU A 224 -16.17 6.61 -2.58
C LEU A 224 -17.20 5.58 -2.12
N GLU A 225 -17.59 5.61 -0.84
CA GLU A 225 -18.58 4.68 -0.28
C GLU A 225 -19.91 4.74 -1.02
N ARG A 226 -20.38 5.94 -1.36
CA ARG A 226 -21.64 6.12 -2.09
C ARG A 226 -21.62 5.49 -3.48
N HIS A 227 -20.45 5.39 -4.11
CA HIS A 227 -20.29 4.87 -5.47
C HIS A 227 -19.92 3.38 -5.49
N TYR A 228 -19.14 2.88 -4.52
CA TYR A 228 -18.49 1.57 -4.66
C TYR A 228 -18.72 0.57 -3.52
N THR A 229 -19.49 0.89 -2.48
CA THR A 229 -19.68 -0.03 -1.32
C THR A 229 -20.25 -1.41 -1.67
N LYS A 230 -20.83 -1.59 -2.86
CA LYS A 230 -21.45 -2.85 -3.29
C LYS A 230 -20.91 -3.38 -4.61
N SER A 231 -19.84 -2.79 -5.15
CA SER A 231 -19.31 -3.24 -6.44
C SER A 231 -18.51 -4.54 -6.33
N MET A 232 -18.07 -4.93 -5.12
CA MET A 232 -17.14 -6.04 -4.91
C MET A 232 -17.48 -6.83 -3.62
N PRO A 233 -18.62 -7.54 -3.58
CA PRO A 233 -19.13 -8.16 -2.35
C PRO A 233 -18.19 -9.21 -1.74
N GLU A 234 -17.31 -9.82 -2.53
CA GLU A 234 -16.34 -10.82 -2.09
C GLU A 234 -15.25 -10.26 -1.16
N PHE A 235 -15.04 -8.94 -1.15
CA PHE A 235 -14.10 -8.27 -0.25
C PHE A 235 -14.78 -7.37 0.77
N ASP A 236 -16.09 -7.50 0.93
CA ASP A 236 -16.85 -6.75 1.91
C ASP A 236 -16.24 -6.91 3.31
N GLY A 237 -16.25 -5.81 4.05
CA GLY A 237 -15.72 -5.71 5.39
C GLY A 237 -16.16 -4.39 5.98
N ASN A 238 -16.39 -4.38 7.29
CA ASN A 238 -16.75 -3.13 7.97
C ASN A 238 -15.50 -2.29 8.14
N TRP A 239 -15.59 -1.01 7.78
CA TRP A 239 -14.55 -0.05 8.11
C TRP A 239 -14.45 0.09 9.62
N ASP A 240 -13.26 -0.17 10.16
CA ASP A 240 -12.92 -0.05 11.58
C ASP A 240 -11.88 1.03 11.85
N GLY A 241 -11.58 1.87 10.85
CA GLY A 241 -10.48 2.83 10.90
C GLY A 241 -9.19 2.35 10.24
N THR A 242 -9.07 1.05 9.90
CA THR A 242 -7.80 0.45 9.44
C THR A 242 -7.94 -0.50 8.26
N THR A 243 -9.07 -1.22 8.17
CA THR A 243 -9.34 -2.21 7.12
C THR A 243 -9.50 -1.55 5.74
N LEU A 244 -8.68 -1.92 4.76
CA LEU A 244 -8.89 -1.51 3.37
C LEU A 244 -10.25 -2.02 2.89
N THR A 245 -11.11 -1.10 2.50
CA THR A 245 -12.43 -1.37 1.94
C THR A 245 -12.40 -1.26 0.41
N THR A 246 -13.40 -1.85 -0.22
CA THR A 246 -13.57 -1.82 -1.68
C THR A 246 -13.66 -0.40 -2.24
N PRO A 247 -14.33 0.59 -1.60
CA PRO A 247 -14.29 1.97 -2.07
C PRO A 247 -12.92 2.64 -1.94
N MET A 248 -12.13 2.29 -0.92
CA MET A 248 -10.77 2.81 -0.76
C MET A 248 -9.84 2.28 -1.85
N ALA A 249 -9.95 0.99 -2.21
CA ALA A 249 -9.21 0.40 -3.31
C ALA A 249 -9.57 1.05 -4.66
N ALA A 250 -10.86 1.30 -4.93
CA ALA A 250 -11.28 2.07 -6.10
C ALA A 250 -10.70 3.50 -6.07
N GLY A 251 -10.77 4.18 -4.92
CA GLY A 251 -10.21 5.52 -4.73
C GLY A 251 -8.70 5.61 -4.95
N PHE A 252 -7.95 4.54 -4.67
CA PHE A 252 -6.53 4.45 -5.05
C PHE A 252 -6.39 4.56 -6.56
N TRP A 253 -7.11 3.76 -7.34
CA TRP A 253 -7.00 3.75 -8.80
C TRP A 253 -7.46 5.05 -9.45
N LEU A 254 -8.51 5.69 -8.93
CA LEU A 254 -8.94 7.01 -9.40
C LEU A 254 -7.81 8.04 -9.23
N ARG A 255 -7.08 8.02 -8.11
CA ARG A 255 -5.94 8.93 -7.89
C ARG A 255 -4.76 8.60 -8.81
N ARG A 256 -4.48 7.32 -9.05
CA ARG A 256 -3.44 6.88 -10.00
C ARG A 256 -3.76 7.25 -11.45
N GLN A 257 -5.05 7.29 -11.80
CA GLN A 257 -5.50 7.78 -13.10
C GLN A 257 -5.23 9.29 -13.25
N LEU A 258 -5.37 10.07 -12.18
CA LEU A 258 -5.16 11.53 -12.18
C LEU A 258 -3.69 11.93 -12.18
N ASP A 259 -2.84 11.21 -11.45
CA ASP A 259 -1.40 11.51 -11.39
C ASP A 259 -0.58 10.80 -12.49
N GLY A 260 -1.25 10.03 -13.37
CA GLY A 260 -0.63 9.33 -14.49
C GLY A 260 0.12 8.05 -14.12
N SER A 261 0.13 7.64 -12.85
CA SER A 261 0.87 6.46 -12.38
C SER A 261 0.09 5.14 -12.43
N ILE A 262 -1.14 5.13 -12.99
CA ILE A 262 -1.98 3.94 -13.08
C ILE A 262 -1.30 2.76 -13.77
N GLY A 263 -0.61 2.99 -14.90
CA GLY A 263 0.11 1.95 -15.63
C GLY A 263 1.21 1.30 -14.80
N PRO A 264 2.22 2.06 -14.33
CA PRO A 264 3.26 1.53 -13.45
C PRO A 264 2.71 0.79 -12.22
N CYS A 265 1.70 1.33 -11.54
CA CYS A 265 1.07 0.67 -10.40
C CYS A 265 0.38 -0.65 -10.79
N TRP A 266 -0.35 -0.69 -11.91
CA TRP A 266 -0.93 -1.92 -12.44
C TRP A 266 0.15 -2.96 -12.76
N HIS A 267 1.23 -2.58 -13.44
CA HIS A 267 2.31 -3.52 -13.77
C HIS A 267 3.02 -4.06 -12.52
N GLY A 268 3.20 -3.23 -11.49
CA GLY A 268 3.71 -3.70 -10.19
C GLY A 268 2.79 -4.71 -9.53
N LEU A 269 1.48 -4.45 -9.51
CA LEU A 269 0.48 -5.38 -9.00
C LEU A 269 0.42 -6.68 -9.82
N ARG A 270 0.42 -6.57 -11.15
CA ARG A 270 0.40 -7.72 -12.07
C ARG A 270 1.62 -8.61 -11.87
N ASP A 271 2.81 -8.04 -11.71
CA ASP A 271 4.03 -8.82 -11.49
C ASP A 271 3.98 -9.63 -10.18
N VAL A 272 3.29 -9.14 -9.15
CA VAL A 272 3.02 -9.92 -7.93
C VAL A 272 2.05 -11.07 -8.25
N LEU A 273 0.91 -10.77 -8.89
CA LEU A 273 -0.14 -11.74 -9.16
C LEU A 273 0.31 -12.84 -10.14
N GLU A 274 1.01 -12.50 -11.22
CA GLU A 274 1.60 -13.49 -12.15
C GLU A 274 2.60 -14.41 -11.45
N ARG A 275 3.24 -13.93 -10.38
CA ARG A 275 4.28 -14.66 -9.66
C ARG A 275 3.73 -15.59 -8.60
N PHE A 276 2.75 -15.12 -7.84
CA PHE A 276 2.23 -15.82 -6.66
C PHE A 276 0.84 -16.42 -6.87
N ASP A 277 0.05 -15.91 -7.82
CA ASP A 277 -1.34 -16.30 -8.04
C ASP A 277 -1.77 -16.28 -9.52
N PRO A 278 -0.99 -16.91 -10.43
CA PRO A 278 -1.18 -16.77 -11.87
C PRO A 278 -2.50 -17.37 -12.36
N GLN A 279 -2.97 -18.45 -11.74
CA GLN A 279 -4.23 -19.09 -12.12
C GLN A 279 -5.41 -18.17 -11.82
N TRP A 280 -5.48 -17.62 -10.60
CA TRP A 280 -6.54 -16.69 -10.23
C TRP A 280 -6.52 -15.45 -11.14
N LEU A 281 -5.35 -14.88 -11.42
CA LEU A 281 -5.26 -13.72 -12.31
C LEU A 281 -5.79 -14.04 -13.71
N ALA A 282 -5.44 -15.20 -14.27
CA ALA A 282 -5.93 -15.63 -15.59
C ALA A 282 -7.47 -15.76 -15.60
N GLU A 283 -8.04 -16.42 -14.59
CA GLU A 283 -9.50 -16.55 -14.42
C GLU A 283 -10.18 -15.17 -14.33
N GLN A 284 -9.61 -14.23 -13.58
CA GLN A 284 -10.17 -12.89 -13.46
C GLN A 284 -10.11 -12.10 -14.76
N LEU A 285 -9.01 -12.15 -15.51
CA LEU A 285 -8.89 -11.48 -16.80
C LEU A 285 -9.88 -12.05 -17.83
N ASP A 286 -10.14 -13.35 -17.79
CA ASP A 286 -11.13 -13.97 -18.68
C ASP A 286 -12.58 -13.59 -18.30
N ASN A 287 -12.85 -13.37 -17.01
CA ASN A 287 -14.14 -12.88 -16.52
C ASN A 287 -14.36 -11.37 -16.76
N HIS A 288 -13.29 -10.60 -17.02
CA HIS A 288 -13.34 -9.15 -17.22
C HIS A 288 -12.66 -8.75 -18.54
N PRO A 289 -13.24 -9.10 -19.71
CA PRO A 289 -12.61 -8.89 -21.00
C PRO A 289 -12.33 -7.42 -21.31
N ASN A 290 -13.21 -6.49 -20.90
CA ASN A 290 -12.98 -5.05 -21.11
C ASN A 290 -11.78 -4.56 -20.29
N ALA A 291 -11.65 -5.03 -19.05
CA ALA A 291 -10.50 -4.72 -18.21
C ALA A 291 -9.22 -5.33 -18.79
N LYS A 292 -9.26 -6.59 -19.24
CA LYS A 292 -8.13 -7.27 -19.89
C LYS A 292 -7.59 -6.45 -21.07
N ASP A 293 -8.46 -6.00 -21.96
CA ASP A 293 -8.08 -5.22 -23.13
C ASP A 293 -7.54 -3.84 -22.76
N ALA A 294 -8.20 -3.12 -21.84
CA ALA A 294 -7.77 -1.80 -21.39
C ALA A 294 -6.41 -1.85 -20.66
N LEU A 295 -6.25 -2.82 -19.75
CA LEU A 295 -5.04 -2.98 -18.94
C LEU A 295 -3.84 -3.49 -19.73
N ALA A 296 -4.06 -4.20 -20.84
CA ALA A 296 -3.00 -4.57 -21.78
C ALA A 296 -2.43 -3.36 -22.54
N GLN A 297 -3.19 -2.25 -22.62
CA GLN A 297 -2.78 -1.02 -23.29
C GLN A 297 -2.13 0.01 -22.36
N LEU A 298 -2.16 -0.22 -21.04
CA LEU A 298 -1.50 0.68 -20.10
C LEU A 298 0.02 0.66 -20.32
N PRO A 299 0.68 1.83 -20.30
CA PRO A 299 2.11 1.89 -20.52
C PRO A 299 2.87 1.34 -19.31
N ASP A 300 3.84 0.46 -19.59
CA ASP A 300 4.85 -0.01 -18.61
C ASP A 300 6.13 0.83 -18.68
N ALA A 301 6.06 2.08 -19.12
CA ALA A 301 7.22 2.95 -19.30
C ALA A 301 7.31 4.00 -18.19
N ILE A 302 8.55 4.33 -17.79
CA ILE A 302 8.87 5.55 -17.06
C ILE A 302 8.67 6.71 -18.04
N GLY A 303 7.45 7.24 -18.13
CA GLY A 303 7.12 8.43 -18.89
C GLY A 303 7.46 8.41 -20.38
N ALA A 304 6.49 8.08 -21.22
CA ALA A 304 6.12 9.14 -22.16
C ALA A 304 5.26 10.09 -21.33
N ALA A 305 5.65 11.35 -21.18
CA ALA A 305 4.86 12.34 -20.46
C ALA A 305 3.38 12.20 -20.89
N ALA A 306 2.47 12.06 -19.93
CA ALA A 306 1.05 12.08 -20.23
C ALA A 306 0.74 13.38 -21.00
N PRO A 307 0.02 13.30 -22.14
CA PRO A 307 -0.26 14.47 -22.98
C PRO A 307 -1.09 15.54 -22.25
#